data_AF-A0A8T3V021-F1
#
_entry.id   AF-A0A8T3V021-F1
#
_cell.length_a   1.000
_cell.length_b   1.000
_cell.length_c   1.000
_cell.angle_alpha   90.00
_cell.angle_beta   90.00
_cell.angle_gamma   90.00
#
_symmetry.space_group_name_H-M   'P 1'
#
loop_
_entity.id
_entity.type
_entity.pdbx_description
1 polymer ?
#
loop_
_entity_poly.entity_id
_entity_poly.type
_entity_poly.pdbx_seq_one_letter_code
_entity_poly.pdbx_strand_id
1 'polypeptide(L)'
;MSEYEIILEDAYSKKLGMGPTAKKIFQEINNRPRAILNFKNIEFMSRSFAQEYVFQKHNCNTKITEVNMSESIKQLLNIVSEDFEKTCLR
;
A
#
# COMPACT_ATOMS: atom_id res chain seq x y z
N MET A 1 -9.12 -7.95 -19.94
CA MET A 1 -8.18 -6.97 -19.36
C MET A 1 -7.51 -7.64 -18.18
N SER A 2 -6.21 -7.90 -18.24
CA SER A 2 -5.47 -8.62 -17.20
C SER A 2 -5.24 -7.71 -15.99
N GLU A 3 -5.60 -8.18 -14.80
CA GLU A 3 -5.25 -7.52 -13.54
C GLU A 3 -3.73 -7.64 -13.34
N TYR A 4 -3.07 -6.56 -12.93
CA TYR A 4 -1.63 -6.57 -12.65
C TYR A 4 -1.41 -6.89 -11.17
N GLU A 5 -0.88 -8.07 -10.88
CA GLU A 5 -0.58 -8.50 -9.51
C GLU A 5 0.89 -8.26 -9.18
N ILE A 6 1.15 -7.66 -8.02
CA ILE A 6 2.48 -7.57 -7.41
C ILE A 6 2.47 -8.37 -6.11
N ILE A 7 3.37 -9.36 -6.02
CA ILE A 7 3.73 -10.01 -4.76
C ILE A 7 4.81 -9.16 -4.09
N LEU A 8 4.44 -8.48 -3.00
CA LEU A 8 5.29 -7.45 -2.39
C LEU A 8 6.59 -8.03 -1.80
N GLU A 9 6.56 -9.26 -1.30
CA GLU A 9 7.79 -9.92 -0.81
C GLU A 9 8.80 -10.18 -1.94
N ASP A 10 8.32 -10.58 -3.13
CA ASP A 10 9.17 -10.95 -4.26
C ASP A 10 9.73 -9.71 -4.96
N ALA A 11 8.90 -8.68 -5.11
CA ALA A 11 9.28 -7.46 -5.81
C ALA A 11 10.10 -6.48 -4.94
N TYR A 12 9.95 -6.55 -3.61
CA TYR A 12 10.54 -5.56 -2.70
C TYR A 12 11.19 -6.20 -1.47
N SER A 13 10.41 -6.54 -0.46
CA SER A 13 10.91 -7.06 0.82
C SER A 13 9.76 -7.51 1.70
N LYS A 14 10.03 -8.49 2.58
CA LYS A 14 9.13 -8.85 3.69
C LYS A 14 8.98 -7.75 4.75
N LYS A 15 9.90 -6.77 4.78
CA LYS A 15 9.89 -5.65 5.74
C LYS A 15 9.71 -4.33 5.00
N LEU A 16 8.50 -3.80 5.02
CA LEU A 16 8.10 -2.56 4.35
C LEU A 16 8.38 -1.34 5.25
N GLY A 17 9.67 -0.96 5.32
CA GLY A 17 10.17 0.02 6.29
C GLY A 17 10.24 1.47 5.81
N MET A 18 10.16 1.74 4.50
CA MET A 18 10.52 3.04 3.94
C MET A 18 9.39 3.63 3.10
N GLY A 19 8.97 4.87 3.40
CA GLY A 19 8.02 5.63 2.58
C GLY A 19 8.38 5.63 1.07
N PRO A 20 9.63 5.91 0.67
CA PRO A 20 10.03 5.84 -0.74
C PRO A 20 9.71 4.50 -1.45
N THR A 21 9.72 3.38 -0.73
CA THR A 21 9.31 2.08 -1.29
C THR A 21 7.83 2.06 -1.63
N ALA A 22 6.96 2.61 -0.77
CA ALA A 22 5.54 2.76 -1.09
C ALA A 22 5.36 3.62 -2.34
N LYS A 23 6.02 4.78 -2.42
CA LYS A 23 5.97 5.64 -3.61
C LYS A 23 6.37 4.91 -4.90
N LYS A 24 7.43 4.09 -4.85
CA LYS A 24 7.87 3.30 -6.00
C LYS A 24 6.82 2.28 -6.45
N ILE A 25 6.18 1.57 -5.52
CA ILE A 25 5.07 0.65 -5.82
C ILE A 25 3.98 1.38 -6.60
N PHE A 26 3.57 2.55 -6.11
CA PHE A 26 2.51 3.34 -6.75
C PHE A 26 2.92 3.89 -8.12
N GLN A 27 4.18 4.28 -8.32
CA GLN A 27 4.67 4.68 -9.64
C GLN A 27 4.58 3.55 -10.67
N GLU A 28 4.76 2.29 -10.25
CA GLU A 28 4.66 1.12 -11.13
C GLU A 28 3.20 0.81 -11.50
N ILE A 29 2.26 1.01 -10.56
CA ILE A 29 0.84 0.64 -10.77
C ILE A 29 -0.04 1.77 -11.29
N ASN A 30 0.30 3.05 -11.09
CA ASN A 30 -0.59 4.19 -11.39
C ASN A 30 -0.96 4.32 -12.88
N ASN A 31 -0.22 3.68 -13.78
CA ASN A 31 -0.52 3.61 -15.22
C ASN A 31 -1.44 2.45 -15.59
N ARG A 32 -1.96 1.70 -14.61
CA ARG A 32 -2.83 0.54 -14.80
C ARG A 32 -4.25 0.86 -14.31
N PRO A 33 -5.30 0.33 -14.95
CA PRO A 33 -6.67 0.54 -14.47
C PRO A 33 -6.96 -0.23 -13.17
N ARG A 34 -6.31 -1.38 -12.97
CA ARG A 34 -6.47 -2.25 -11.80
C ARG A 34 -5.14 -2.86 -11.39
N ALA A 35 -4.89 -2.94 -10.08
CA ALA A 35 -3.73 -3.61 -9.53
C ALA A 35 -4.11 -4.42 -8.27
N ILE A 36 -3.50 -5.60 -8.12
CA ILE A 36 -3.60 -6.42 -6.93
C ILE A 36 -2.27 -6.28 -6.18
N LEU A 37 -2.32 -5.84 -4.94
CA LEU A 37 -1.16 -5.79 -4.05
C LEU A 37 -1.25 -6.94 -3.06
N ASN A 38 -0.37 -7.91 -3.21
CA ASN A 38 -0.37 -9.14 -2.45
C ASN A 38 0.64 -9.04 -1.30
N PHE A 39 0.11 -9.00 -0.07
CA PHE A 39 0.86 -8.84 1.18
C PHE A 39 1.27 -10.20 1.80
N LYS A 40 1.23 -11.27 1.01
CA LYS A 40 1.69 -12.59 1.46
C LYS A 40 3.11 -12.48 2.02
N ASN A 41 3.32 -13.08 3.20
CA ASN A 41 4.59 -13.14 3.91
C ASN A 41 5.22 -11.78 4.27
N ILE A 42 4.47 -10.68 4.23
CA ILE A 42 4.94 -9.42 4.80
C ILE A 42 4.93 -9.54 6.33
N GLU A 43 6.12 -9.45 6.92
CA GLU A 43 6.37 -9.62 8.35
C GLU A 43 6.26 -8.29 9.10
N PHE A 44 6.55 -7.18 8.43
CA PHE A 44 6.61 -5.87 9.06
C PHE A 44 6.23 -4.74 8.09
N MET A 45 5.51 -3.75 8.61
CA MET A 45 5.27 -2.48 7.96
C MET A 45 5.53 -1.35 8.95
N SER A 46 6.35 -0.38 8.55
CA SER A 46 6.57 0.83 9.36
C SER A 46 5.43 1.83 9.20
N ARG A 47 5.26 2.72 10.18
CA ARG A 47 4.33 3.85 10.06
C ARG A 47 4.68 4.78 8.89
N SER A 48 5.97 5.01 8.62
CA SER A 48 6.40 5.84 7.49
C SER A 48 5.98 5.25 6.14
N PHE A 49 6.13 3.94 5.96
CA PHE A 49 5.62 3.25 4.78
C PHE A 49 4.09 3.35 4.70
N ALA A 50 3.38 3.08 5.81
CA ALA A 50 1.93 3.11 5.85
C ALA A 50 1.36 4.50 5.50
N GLN A 51 1.99 5.58 5.99
CA GLN A 51 1.59 6.96 5.70
C GLN A 51 1.71 7.28 4.21
N GLU A 52 2.86 6.97 3.60
CA GLU A 52 3.04 7.18 2.17
C GLU A 52 2.11 6.27 1.36
N TYR A 53 1.90 5.02 1.78
CA TYR A 53 0.98 4.09 1.13
C TYR A 53 -0.45 4.65 1.08
N VAL A 54 -0.98 5.10 2.22
CA VAL A 54 -2.32 5.70 2.31
C VAL A 54 -2.39 6.95 1.45
N PHE A 55 -1.41 7.84 1.57
CA PHE A 55 -1.35 9.06 0.75
C PHE A 55 -1.40 8.73 -0.75
N GLN A 56 -0.57 7.80 -1.22
CA GLN A 56 -0.54 7.41 -2.62
C GLN A 56 -1.83 6.71 -3.05
N LYS A 57 -2.42 5.87 -2.19
CA LYS A 57 -3.71 5.20 -2.46
C LYS A 57 -4.84 6.19 -2.71
N HIS A 58 -4.91 7.26 -1.93
CA HIS A 58 -5.91 8.32 -2.14
C HIS A 58 -5.69 9.14 -3.41
N ASN A 59 -4.46 9.25 -3.89
CA ASN A 59 -4.10 10.07 -5.05
C ASN A 59 -3.91 9.27 -6.36
N CYS A 60 -4.03 7.93 -6.31
CA CYS A 60 -3.88 7.09 -7.50
C CYS A 60 -5.21 6.93 -8.25
N ASN A 61 -5.13 6.84 -9.58
CA ASN A 61 -6.30 6.57 -10.43
C ASN A 61 -6.56 5.06 -10.62
N THR A 62 -5.66 4.22 -10.11
CA THR A 62 -5.72 2.77 -10.22
C THR A 62 -6.65 2.20 -9.16
N LYS A 63 -7.56 1.31 -9.57
CA LYS A 63 -8.34 0.54 -8.60
C LYS A 63 -7.44 -0.52 -7.95
N ILE A 64 -7.15 -0.36 -6.67
CA ILE A 64 -6.29 -1.27 -5.90
C ILE A 64 -7.13 -2.31 -5.17
N THR A 65 -6.67 -3.56 -5.17
CA THR A 65 -7.20 -4.65 -4.34
C THR A 65 -6.07 -5.20 -3.49
N GLU A 66 -6.18 -5.07 -2.17
CA GLU A 66 -5.22 -5.64 -1.22
C GLU A 66 -5.62 -7.07 -0.85
N VAL A 67 -4.69 -8.03 -0.95
CA VAL A 67 -4.91 -9.44 -0.61
C VAL A 67 -3.82 -9.96 0.33
N ASN A 68 -4.15 -11.03 1.08
CA ASN A 68 -3.24 -11.71 2.02
C ASN A 68 -2.58 -10.81 3.07
N MET A 69 -3.24 -9.72 3.44
CA MET A 69 -2.74 -8.81 4.46
C MET A 69 -2.95 -9.40 5.86
N SER A 70 -1.89 -9.39 6.67
CA SER A 70 -1.98 -9.77 8.08
C SER A 70 -2.80 -8.75 8.89
N GLU A 71 -3.35 -9.19 10.01
CA GLU A 71 -4.22 -8.34 10.84
C GLU A 71 -3.48 -7.12 11.41
N SER A 72 -2.20 -7.29 11.79
CA SER A 72 -1.36 -6.19 12.28
C SER A 72 -1.15 -5.09 11.23
N ILE A 73 -0.95 -5.47 9.96
CA ILE A 73 -0.78 -4.53 8.86
C ILE A 73 -2.11 -3.81 8.58
N LYS A 74 -3.24 -4.53 8.58
CA LYS A 74 -4.57 -3.92 8.43
C LYS A 74 -4.83 -2.87 9.49
N GLN A 75 -4.58 -3.20 10.76
CA GLN A 75 -4.77 -2.29 11.88
C GLN A 75 -3.93 -1.02 11.73
N LEU A 76 -2.64 -1.16 11.38
CA LEU A 76 -1.76 0.00 11.15
C LEU A 76 -2.27 0.88 10.01
N LEU A 77 -2.66 0.28 8.88
CA LEU A 77 -3.18 1.05 7.73
C LEU A 77 -4.49 1.75 8.08
N ASN A 78 -5.38 1.10 8.84
CA ASN A 78 -6.63 1.72 9.29
C ASN A 78 -6.37 2.94 10.18
N ILE A 79 -5.50 2.80 11.19
CA ILE A 79 -5.11 3.93 12.07
C ILE A 79 -4.55 5.09 11.25
N VAL A 80 -3.66 4.79 10.30
CA VAL A 80 -3.05 5.83 9.45
C VAL A 80 -4.06 6.45 8.49
N SER A 81 -5.03 5.68 7.99
CA SER A 81 -6.10 6.18 7.12
C SER A 81 -7.03 7.12 7.86
N GLU A 82 -7.42 6.76 9.09
CA GLU A 82 -8.20 7.64 9.96
C GLU A 82 -7.44 8.94 10.31
N ASP A 83 -6.13 8.85 10.59
CA ASP A 83 -5.29 10.02 10.84
C ASP A 83 -5.24 10.95 9.62
N PHE A 84 -5.13 10.36 8.42
CA PHE A 84 -5.10 11.08 7.15
C PHE A 84 -6.43 11.81 6.90
N GLU A 85 -7.56 11.12 7.06
CA GLU A 85 -8.90 11.70 6.88
C GLU A 85 -9.15 12.86 7.86
N LYS A 86 -8.76 12.71 9.13
CA LYS A 86 -8.93 13.77 10.15
C LYS A 86 -8.07 15.01 9.88
N THR A 87 -6.93 14.86 9.20
CA THR A 87 -5.94 15.92 9.01
C THR A 87 -6.09 16.63 7.66
N CYS A 88 -6.48 15.91 6.60
CA CYS A 88 -6.53 16.45 5.23
C CYS A 88 -7.95 16.77 4.71
N LEU A 89 -9.02 16.26 5.34
CA LEU A 89 -10.41 16.58 4.97
C LEU A 89 -11.04 17.66 5.88
N ARG A 90 -10.21 18.42 6.60
CA ARG A 90 -10.63 19.59 7.39
C ARG A 90 -10.50 20.88 6.60
#